data_AF-A0A387H7G8-F1
#
_entry.id   AF-A0A387H7G8-F1
#
_cell.length_a   1.000
_cell.length_b   1.000
_cell.length_c   1.000
_cell.angle_alpha   90.00
_cell.angle_beta   90.00
_cell.angle_gamma   90.00
#
_symmetry.space_group_name_H-M   'P 1'
#
loop_
_entity.id
_entity.type
_entity.pdbx_description
1 polymer ?
#
loop_
_entity_poly.entity_id
_entity_poly.type
_entity_poly.pdbx_seq_one_letter_code
_entity_poly.pdbx_strand_id
1 'polypeptide(L)'
;MISVDEVDALAAKAHAAQENRIGVPYVEHVRSVAAGLAPFGDELVMAGLLHDILEDTDWTAERLREAGVPARVVEIVEAVTNQPGVA
;
A
#
# COMPACT_ATOMS: atom_id res chain seq x y z
N MET A 1 8.89 1.42 14.37
CA MET A 1 7.59 1.49 13.69
C MET A 1 7.66 2.69 12.78
N ILE A 2 7.45 2.47 11.48
CA ILE A 2 7.49 3.49 10.43
C ILE A 2 6.26 4.41 10.54
N SER A 3 6.39 5.69 10.19
CA SER A 3 5.32 6.69 10.17
C SER A 3 4.48 6.64 8.88
N VAL A 4 3.33 7.32 8.87
CA VAL A 4 2.47 7.39 7.67
C VAL A 4 3.23 7.99 6.48
N ASP A 5 4.00 9.06 6.70
CA ASP A 5 4.78 9.72 5.65
C ASP A 5 5.87 8.80 5.07
N GLU A 6 6.51 8.01 5.92
CA GLU A 6 7.51 7.03 5.49
C GLU A 6 6.85 5.85 4.74
N VAL A 7 5.61 5.47 5.08
CA VAL A 7 4.81 4.49 4.32
C VAL A 7 4.40 5.05 2.96
N ASP A 8 4.02 6.33 2.86
CA ASP A 8 3.73 6.98 1.58
C ASP A 8 4.97 6.98 0.68
N ALA A 9 6.14 7.34 1.24
CA ALA A 9 7.41 7.29 0.50
C ALA A 9 7.76 5.86 0.02
N LEU A 10 7.45 4.84 0.81
CA LEU A 10 7.63 3.44 0.45
C LEU A 10 6.72 3.06 -0.72
N ALA A 11 5.42 3.35 -0.62
CA ALA A 11 4.45 3.08 -1.68
C ALA A 11 4.83 3.81 -2.98
N ALA A 12 5.18 5.09 -2.89
CA ALA A 12 5.64 5.90 -4.02
C ALA A 12 6.86 5.28 -4.71
N LYS A 13 7.82 4.76 -3.94
CA LYS A 13 9.00 4.09 -4.48
C LYS A 13 8.66 2.75 -5.13
N ALA A 14 7.78 1.96 -4.52
CA ALA A 14 7.38 0.66 -5.03
C ALA A 14 6.64 0.77 -6.37
N HIS A 15 5.78 1.77 -6.52
CA HIS A 15 4.99 2.03 -7.72
C HIS A 15 5.65 3.04 -8.70
N ALA A 16 6.90 3.41 -8.51
CA ALA A 16 7.55 4.51 -9.26
C ALA A 16 7.60 4.28 -10.79
N ALA A 17 7.65 3.03 -11.23
CA ALA A 17 7.65 2.66 -12.65
C ALA A 17 6.25 2.39 -13.22
N GLN A 18 5.19 2.57 -12.42
CA GLN A 18 3.83 2.23 -12.78
C GLN A 18 3.02 3.48 -13.11
N GLU A 19 2.34 3.40 -14.25
CA GLU A 19 1.33 4.37 -14.66
C GLU A 19 -0.04 3.68 -14.61
N ASN A 20 -1.06 4.42 -14.20
CA ASN A 20 -2.42 3.94 -14.31
C ASN A 20 -2.91 3.95 -15.77
N ARG A 21 -4.15 3.48 -16.00
CA ARG A 21 -4.75 3.32 -17.33
C ARG A 21 -4.89 4.62 -18.15
N ILE A 22 -4.66 5.78 -17.54
CA ILE A 22 -4.72 7.10 -18.18
C ILE A 22 -3.37 7.85 -18.17
N GLY A 23 -2.27 7.17 -17.82
CA GLY A 23 -0.91 7.75 -17.85
C GLY A 23 -0.54 8.60 -16.63
N VAL A 24 -1.26 8.48 -15.51
CA VAL A 24 -0.94 9.17 -14.25
C VAL A 24 -0.14 8.22 -13.36
N PRO A 25 0.87 8.70 -12.60
CA PRO A 25 1.60 7.88 -11.64
C PRO A 25 0.66 7.10 -10.71
N TYR A 26 0.86 5.78 -10.60
CA TYR A 26 -0.03 4.91 -9.83
C TYR A 26 -0.12 5.31 -8.35
N VAL A 27 0.93 5.96 -7.81
CA VAL A 27 0.95 6.47 -6.44
C VAL A 27 -0.24 7.39 -6.10
N GLU A 28 -0.79 8.13 -7.07
CA GLU A 28 -1.92 9.02 -6.82
C GLU A 28 -3.22 8.25 -6.51
N HIS A 29 -3.36 7.02 -7.03
CA HIS A 29 -4.47 6.13 -6.69
C HIS A 29 -4.41 5.69 -5.22
N VAL A 30 -3.28 5.13 -4.77
CA VAL A 30 -3.14 4.65 -3.38
C VAL A 30 -3.26 5.80 -2.37
N ARG A 31 -2.76 7.00 -2.71
CA ARG A 31 -2.94 8.22 -1.90
C ARG A 31 -4.39 8.65 -1.80
N SER A 32 -5.15 8.56 -2.89
CA SER A 32 -6.58 8.89 -2.89
C SER A 32 -7.37 7.93 -2.00
N VAL A 33 -7.05 6.64 -2.03
CA VAL A 33 -7.64 5.63 -1.12
C VAL A 33 -7.28 5.94 0.33
N ALA A 34 -6.00 6.18 0.62
CA ALA A 34 -5.52 6.51 1.96
C ALA A 34 -6.18 7.78 2.54
N ALA A 35 -6.41 8.81 1.72
CA ALA A 35 -7.11 10.02 2.14
C ALA A 35 -8.55 9.74 2.58
N GLY A 36 -9.26 8.82 1.89
CA GLY A 36 -10.58 8.36 2.30
C GLY A 36 -10.60 7.60 3.63
N LEU A 37 -9.45 7.06 4.04
CA LEU A 37 -9.31 6.28 5.28
C LEU A 37 -8.84 7.11 6.48
N ALA A 38 -8.46 8.38 6.28
CA ALA A 38 -8.00 9.27 7.35
C ALA A 38 -8.93 9.34 8.58
N PRO A 39 -10.28 9.35 8.45
CA PRO A 39 -11.17 9.36 9.62
C PRO A 39 -11.10 8.11 10.51
N PHE A 40 -10.49 7.03 10.03
CA PHE A 40 -10.45 5.74 10.71
C PHE A 40 -9.08 5.43 11.35
N GLY A 41 -8.12 6.35 11.23
CA GLY A 41 -6.83 6.30 11.93
C GLY A 41 -5.65 5.81 11.07
N ASP A 42 -4.45 6.08 11.57
CA ASP A 42 -3.18 5.93 10.83
C ASP A 42 -2.94 4.53 10.27
N GLU A 43 -3.31 3.48 11.00
CA GLU A 43 -3.12 2.10 10.50
C GLU A 43 -3.98 1.82 9.26
N LEU A 44 -5.19 2.38 9.14
CA LEU A 44 -5.97 2.25 7.91
C LEU A 44 -5.44 3.14 6.80
N VAL A 45 -4.89 4.32 7.13
CA VAL A 45 -4.20 5.17 6.15
C VAL A 45 -3.00 4.42 5.57
N MET A 46 -2.15 3.82 6.41
CA MET A 46 -1.02 3.00 5.99
C MET A 46 -1.46 1.81 5.13
N ALA A 47 -2.53 1.11 5.53
CA ALA A 47 -3.07 -0.01 4.74
C ALA A 47 -3.58 0.46 3.37
N GLY A 48 -4.25 1.61 3.29
CA GLY A 48 -4.68 2.21 2.02
C GLY A 48 -3.53 2.58 1.10
N LEU A 49 -2.42 3.10 1.64
CA LEU A 49 -1.21 3.38 0.88
C LEU A 49 -0.56 2.11 0.30
N LEU A 50 -0.74 0.96 0.97
CA LEU A 50 -0.07 -0.29 0.64
C LEU A 50 -0.98 -1.35 0.00
N HIS A 51 -2.28 -1.09 -0.19
CA HIS A 51 -3.26 -2.14 -0.49
C HIS A 51 -2.93 -2.96 -1.74
N ASP A 52 -2.38 -2.33 -2.78
CA ASP A 52 -2.02 -2.98 -4.04
C ASP A 52 -0.55 -3.42 -4.11
N ILE A 53 0.25 -3.14 -3.06
CA ILE A 53 1.71 -3.29 -3.15
C ILE A 53 2.13 -4.75 -3.36
N LEU A 54 1.37 -5.70 -2.82
CA LEU A 54 1.64 -7.14 -2.97
C LEU A 54 1.12 -7.69 -4.31
N GLU A 55 0.16 -7.03 -4.95
CA GLU A 55 -0.40 -7.44 -6.24
C GLU A 55 0.44 -6.92 -7.40
N ASP A 56 0.83 -5.65 -7.33
CA ASP A 56 1.36 -4.93 -8.49
C ASP A 56 2.87 -4.77 -8.46
N THR A 57 3.56 -5.12 -7.37
CA THR A 57 5.00 -4.91 -7.21
C THR A 57 5.76 -6.19 -6.84
N ASP A 58 7.08 -6.09 -6.70
CA ASP A 58 7.95 -7.17 -6.22
C ASP A 58 8.02 -7.28 -4.69
N TRP A 59 7.22 -6.48 -3.97
CA TRP A 59 7.19 -6.50 -2.51
C TRP A 59 6.47 -7.73 -1.97
N THR A 60 6.93 -8.17 -0.81
CA THR A 60 6.32 -9.27 -0.05
C THR A 60 5.87 -8.76 1.32
N ALA A 61 4.91 -9.46 1.94
CA ALA A 61 4.49 -9.16 3.30
C ALA A 61 5.67 -9.21 4.28
N GLU A 62 6.61 -10.14 4.08
CA GLU A 62 7.83 -10.22 4.90
C GLU A 62 8.69 -8.96 4.77
N ARG A 63 8.89 -8.47 3.54
CA ARG A 63 9.64 -7.24 3.27
C ARG A 63 8.97 -6.02 3.91
N LEU A 64 7.63 -5.98 3.98
CA LEU A 64 6.90 -4.93 4.70
C LEU A 64 7.16 -4.99 6.22
N ARG A 65 7.14 -6.18 6.80
CA ARG A 65 7.45 -6.38 8.24
C ARG A 65 8.89 -5.97 8.54
N GLU A 66 9.85 -6.35 7.70
CA GLU A 66 11.26 -5.94 7.81
C GLU A 66 11.45 -4.42 7.67
N ALA A 67 10.65 -3.76 6.83
CA ALA A 67 10.61 -2.30 6.71
C ALA A 67 9.99 -1.59 7.93
N GLY A 68 9.50 -2.34 8.92
CA GLY A 68 8.97 -1.81 10.17
C GLY A 68 7.50 -1.37 10.09
N VAL A 69 6.77 -1.84 9.06
CA VAL A 69 5.32 -1.68 8.94
C VAL A 69 4.64 -2.45 10.08
N PRO A 70 3.65 -1.86 10.79
CA PRO A 70 2.95 -2.55 11.87
C PRO A 70 2.33 -3.88 11.41
N ALA A 71 2.39 -4.92 12.25
CA ALA A 71 1.84 -6.23 11.92
C ALA A 71 0.37 -6.17 11.49
N ARG A 72 -0.46 -5.40 12.20
CA ARG A 72 -1.88 -5.20 11.86
C ARG A 72 -2.07 -4.58 10.47
N VAL A 73 -1.20 -3.67 10.04
CA VAL A 73 -1.25 -3.08 8.70
C VAL A 73 -0.93 -4.14 7.65
N VAL A 74 0.13 -4.93 7.87
CA VAL A 74 0.50 -6.02 6.96
C VAL A 74 -0.62 -7.05 6.84
N GLU A 75 -1.26 -7.43 7.95
CA GLU A 75 -2.41 -8.34 7.96
C GLU A 75 -3.59 -7.81 7.14
N ILE A 76 -3.87 -6.50 7.22
CA ILE A 76 -4.93 -5.87 6.41
C ILE A 76 -4.55 -5.91 4.93
N VAL A 77 -3.31 -5.57 4.58
CA VAL A 77 -2.83 -5.61 3.19
C VAL A 77 -2.95 -7.02 2.63
N GLU A 78 -2.47 -8.04 3.35
CA GLU A 78 -2.61 -9.45 2.95
C GLU A 78 -4.08 -9.86 2.76
N ALA A 79 -5.00 -9.35 3.60
CA ALA A 79 -6.41 -9.68 3.52
C ALA A 79 -7.15 -9.04 2.34
N VAL A 80 -6.71 -7.85 1.88
CA VAL A 80 -7.30 -7.15 0.73
C VAL A 80 -6.59 -7.45 -0.59
N THR A 81 -5.43 -8.11 -0.54
CA THR A 81 -4.69 -8.56 -1.72
C THR A 81 -5.48 -9.64 -2.46
N ASN A 82 -5.89 -9.35 -3.69
CA ASN A 82 -6.49 -10.30 -4.61
C ASN A 82 -5.53 -11.44 -4.92
N GLN A 83 -6.03 -12.67 -4.85
CA GLN A 83 -5.26 -13.81 -5.28
C GLN A 83 -5.38 -13.99 -6.80
N PRO A 84 -4.26 -14.24 -7.51
CA PRO A 84 -4.30 -14.52 -8.94
C PRO A 84 -5.30 -15.64 -9.26
N GLY A 85 -6.33 -15.33 -10.06
CA GLY A 85 -7.34 -16.30 -10.48
C GLY A 85 -8.63 -16.33 -9.64
N VAL A 86 -8.78 -15.42 -8.67
CA VAL A 86 -10.05 -15.20 -7.97
C VAL A 86 -10.66 -13.91 -8.52
N ALA A 87 -11.86 -14.02 -9.08
CA ALA A 87 -12.64 -12.91 -9.65
C ALA A 87 -13.90 -12.66 -8.81
#